data_AF-A0A8J4WS66-F1
#
_entry.id   AF-A0A8J4WS66-F1
#
_cell.length_a   1.000
_cell.length_b   1.000
_cell.length_c   1.000
_cell.angle_alpha   90.00
_cell.angle_beta   90.00
_cell.angle_gamma   90.00
#
_symmetry.space_group_name_H-M   'P 1'
#
loop_
_entity.id
_entity.type
_entity.pdbx_description
1 polymer ?
#
loop_
_entity_poly.entity_id
_entity_poly.type
_entity_poly.pdbx_seq_one_letter_code
_entity_poly.pdbx_strand_id
1 'polypeptide(L)'
;MGKKGSFFYAVRKGHKPGVYQTWDECKFQVDRFPDARYKKFASEAEALAFVQNETTPTTSTESSVAAQHTTSASVSSKRAIEEDEDNEQNVKRVKLETSEDSSTKGLTYMGDAVVVYTDGCCTKNGRHGARAGIGVYWGPNHPLNVSERLSGRQTNQRAELQAACRALEQAIEMDIQKLVLYTDSKFTINGITSWVKNWKTNGWRLKTGGEVVNKDDFQKLDELNEELDVKW
;
A
#
# COMPACT_ATOMS: atom_id res chain seq x y z
N MET A 1 -26.77 12.63 -26.08
CA MET A 1 -26.72 11.97 -24.75
C MET A 1 -25.87 10.71 -24.83
N GLY A 2 -24.61 10.75 -24.41
CA GLY A 2 -23.80 9.54 -24.28
C GLY A 2 -24.27 8.76 -23.05
N LYS A 3 -24.72 7.50 -23.24
CA LYS A 3 -25.08 6.61 -22.13
C LYS A 3 -23.81 6.40 -21.28
N LYS A 4 -23.84 6.80 -20.01
CA LYS A 4 -22.83 6.39 -19.02
C LYS A 4 -22.80 4.86 -19.03
N GLY A 5 -21.67 4.27 -19.38
CA GLY A 5 -21.49 2.82 -19.30
C GLY A 5 -21.65 2.37 -17.85
N SER A 6 -22.70 1.61 -17.57
CA SER A 6 -22.87 0.91 -16.30
C SER A 6 -21.96 -0.31 -16.29
N PHE A 7 -21.06 -0.40 -15.32
CA PHE A 7 -20.24 -1.59 -15.10
C PHE A 7 -20.96 -2.56 -14.15
N PHE A 8 -20.75 -3.85 -14.34
CA PHE A 8 -21.24 -4.91 -13.46
C PHE A 8 -20.09 -5.48 -12.64
N TYR A 9 -20.33 -5.74 -11.36
CA TYR A 9 -19.33 -6.25 -10.43
C TYR A 9 -19.71 -7.65 -9.99
N ALA A 10 -18.88 -8.63 -10.34
CA ALA A 10 -19.12 -10.03 -10.02
C ALA A 10 -18.30 -10.42 -8.79
N VAL A 11 -18.95 -10.97 -7.77
CA VAL A 11 -18.30 -11.52 -6.57
C VAL A 11 -18.44 -13.03 -6.62
N ARG A 12 -17.30 -13.72 -6.71
CA ARG A 12 -17.21 -15.18 -6.72
C ARG A 12 -16.92 -15.74 -5.33
N LYS A 13 -16.09 -15.06 -4.54
CA LYS A 13 -15.82 -15.38 -3.12
C LYS A 13 -15.99 -14.09 -2.31
N GLY A 14 -16.90 -14.09 -1.35
CA GLY A 14 -17.32 -12.94 -0.55
C GLY A 14 -18.48 -13.32 0.37
N HIS A 15 -18.99 -12.37 1.15
CA HIS A 15 -20.13 -12.56 2.06
C HIS A 15 -21.38 -13.10 1.35
N LYS A 16 -21.67 -12.58 0.15
CA LYS A 16 -22.68 -13.13 -0.76
C LYS A 16 -22.13 -13.12 -2.19
N PRO A 17 -21.86 -14.29 -2.80
CA PRO A 17 -21.52 -14.37 -4.23
C PRO A 17 -22.70 -13.92 -5.11
N GLY A 18 -22.41 -13.21 -6.21
CA GLY A 18 -23.44 -12.63 -7.08
C GLY A 18 -22.91 -11.52 -7.97
N VAL A 19 -23.79 -10.94 -8.78
CA VAL A 19 -23.49 -9.78 -9.64
C VAL A 19 -24.20 -8.55 -9.09
N TYR A 20 -23.48 -7.43 -9.02
CA TYR A 20 -23.93 -6.17 -8.45
C TYR A 20 -23.80 -5.05 -9.50
N GLN A 21 -24.76 -4.13 -9.50
CA GLN A 21 -24.79 -3.01 -10.45
C GLN A 21 -23.98 -1.80 -9.96
N THR A 22 -23.65 -1.78 -8.67
CA THR A 22 -22.87 -0.72 -8.05
C THR A 22 -21.65 -1.27 -7.34
N TRP A 23 -20.60 -0.44 -7.28
CA TRP A 23 -19.40 -0.79 -6.53
C TRP A 23 -19.67 -0.90 -5.03
N ASP A 24 -20.56 -0.07 -4.48
CA ASP A 24 -20.85 -0.05 -3.04
C ASP A 24 -21.47 -1.38 -2.57
N GLU A 25 -22.37 -1.96 -3.36
CA GLU A 25 -22.94 -3.29 -3.09
C GLU A 25 -21.90 -4.40 -3.19
N CYS A 26 -21.04 -4.36 -4.21
CA CYS A 26 -19.94 -5.30 -4.38
C CYS A 26 -18.94 -5.20 -3.22
N LYS A 27 -18.58 -3.98 -2.83
CA LYS A 27 -17.63 -3.68 -1.76
C LYS A 27 -18.11 -4.29 -0.45
N PHE A 28 -19.40 -4.16 -0.12
CA PHE A 28 -19.97 -4.77 1.07
C PHE A 28 -19.76 -6.30 1.12
N GLN A 29 -19.67 -6.97 -0.04
CA GLN A 29 -19.46 -8.42 -0.07
C GLN A 29 -18.00 -8.85 0.06
N VAL A 30 -17.05 -7.97 -0.24
CA VAL A 30 -15.62 -8.33 -0.33
C VAL A 30 -14.77 -7.64 0.73
N ASP A 31 -15.25 -6.53 1.30
CA ASP A 31 -14.54 -5.77 2.32
C ASP A 31 -14.34 -6.62 3.57
N ARG A 32 -13.08 -6.76 3.99
CA ARG A 32 -12.64 -7.58 5.13
C ARG A 32 -13.06 -9.07 5.05
N PHE A 33 -13.38 -9.59 3.86
CA PHE A 33 -13.65 -11.01 3.65
C PHE A 33 -12.36 -11.75 3.22
N PRO A 34 -11.88 -12.77 3.97
CA PRO A 34 -10.67 -13.52 3.63
C PRO A 34 -10.74 -14.16 2.23
N ASP A 35 -9.72 -13.93 1.41
CA ASP A 35 -9.60 -14.37 0.01
C ASP A 35 -10.78 -13.96 -0.90
N ALA A 36 -11.34 -12.77 -0.72
CA ALA A 36 -12.40 -12.31 -1.61
C ALA A 36 -11.96 -12.36 -3.09
N ARG A 37 -12.83 -12.89 -3.96
CA ARG A 37 -12.60 -12.96 -5.42
C ARG A 37 -13.71 -12.24 -6.12
N TYR A 38 -13.37 -11.14 -6.80
CA TYR A 38 -14.32 -10.34 -7.56
C TYR A 38 -13.68 -9.75 -8.82
N LYS A 39 -14.50 -9.38 -9.80
CA LYS A 39 -14.05 -8.75 -11.05
C LYS A 39 -15.14 -7.83 -11.62
N LYS A 40 -14.72 -6.78 -12.33
CA LYS A 40 -15.63 -5.87 -13.05
C LYS A 40 -15.77 -6.28 -14.51
N PHE A 41 -16.97 -6.13 -15.06
CA PHE A 41 -17.34 -6.47 -16.42
C PHE A 41 -18.12 -5.34 -17.08
N ALA A 42 -18.05 -5.26 -18.40
CA ALA A 42 -18.84 -4.31 -19.19
C ALA A 42 -20.27 -4.84 -19.42
N SER A 43 -20.48 -6.16 -19.31
CA SER A 43 -21.78 -6.80 -19.48
C SER A 43 -22.17 -7.66 -18.27
N GLU A 44 -23.47 -7.72 -17.99
CA GLU A 44 -24.04 -8.56 -16.92
C GLU A 44 -23.83 -10.05 -17.21
N ALA A 45 -23.91 -10.45 -18.48
CA ALA A 45 -23.74 -11.83 -18.91
C ALA A 45 -22.33 -12.36 -18.58
N GLU A 46 -21.28 -11.57 -18.85
CA GLU A 46 -19.90 -11.95 -18.49
C GLU A 46 -19.70 -11.98 -16.96
N ALA A 47 -20.35 -11.05 -16.24
CA ALA A 47 -20.32 -11.03 -14.78
C ALA A 47 -20.96 -12.29 -14.18
N LEU A 48 -22.10 -12.72 -14.70
CA LEU A 48 -22.79 -13.94 -14.26
C LEU A 48 -21.95 -15.18 -14.55
N ALA A 49 -21.34 -15.26 -15.75
CA ALA A 49 -20.46 -16.35 -16.12
C ALA A 49 -19.25 -16.48 -15.16
N PHE A 50 -18.69 -15.35 -14.71
CA PHE A 50 -17.60 -15.34 -13.73
C PHE A 50 -18.02 -15.89 -12.35
N VAL A 51 -19.26 -15.64 -11.93
CA VAL A 51 -19.80 -16.17 -10.66
C VAL A 51 -20.14 -17.65 -10.78
N GLN A 52 -20.74 -18.08 -11.89
CA GLN A 52 -21.26 -19.44 -12.11
C GLN A 52 -20.19 -20.46 -12.53
N ASN A 53 -19.08 -19.97 -13.10
CA ASN A 53 -17.93 -20.73 -13.57
C ASN A 53 -18.22 -21.67 -14.77
N GLU A 54 -18.13 -21.12 -15.97
CA GLU A 54 -17.47 -21.82 -17.09
C GLU A 54 -16.20 -21.06 -17.48
N THR A 55 -15.07 -21.75 -17.45
CA THR A 55 -13.78 -21.31 -18.01
C THR A 55 -13.73 -21.75 -19.47
N THR A 56 -13.39 -20.90 -20.45
CA THR A 56 -12.04 -20.74 -21.06
C THR A 56 -12.16 -19.99 -22.42
N PRO A 57 -11.10 -19.47 -23.11
CA PRO A 57 -9.67 -19.80 -22.96
C PRO A 57 -8.68 -18.62 -22.86
N THR A 58 -7.57 -18.87 -22.16
CA THR A 58 -6.24 -18.49 -22.65
C THR A 58 -5.50 -19.79 -22.94
N THR A 59 -5.02 -19.86 -24.17
CA THR A 59 -4.38 -20.94 -24.91
C THR A 59 -3.22 -21.61 -24.15
N SER A 60 -3.13 -22.94 -24.33
CA SER A 60 -1.92 -23.80 -24.34
C SER A 60 -1.04 -23.85 -23.08
N THR A 61 -0.72 -24.99 -22.45
CA THR A 61 -0.86 -26.41 -22.78
C THR A 61 -0.65 -27.19 -21.46
N GLU A 62 -1.51 -28.18 -21.23
CA GLU A 62 -1.36 -29.48 -20.54
C GLU A 62 -0.13 -29.73 -19.62
N SER A 63 -0.19 -30.53 -18.56
CA SER A 63 -1.26 -31.24 -17.84
C SER A 63 -0.54 -31.96 -16.68
N SER A 64 -1.17 -31.90 -15.50
CA SER A 64 -1.43 -32.96 -14.51
C SER A 64 -0.32 -33.97 -14.12
N VAL A 65 -0.19 -34.36 -12.85
CA VAL A 65 -1.16 -35.22 -12.17
C VAL A 65 -1.24 -35.01 -10.65
N ALA A 66 -2.44 -35.29 -10.15
CA ALA A 66 -2.91 -35.17 -8.78
C ALA A 66 -2.32 -36.22 -7.84
N ALA A 67 -2.34 -35.92 -6.54
CA ALA A 67 -2.32 -36.91 -5.47
C ALA A 67 -3.42 -36.59 -4.45
N GLN A 68 -4.26 -37.58 -4.18
CA GLN A 68 -5.21 -37.64 -3.08
C GLN A 68 -4.58 -38.37 -1.88
N HIS A 69 -5.22 -38.13 -0.72
CA HIS A 69 -5.34 -39.02 0.45
C HIS A 69 -4.34 -38.92 1.62
N THR A 70 -4.86 -38.32 2.70
CA THR A 70 -5.05 -38.86 4.06
C THR A 70 -3.90 -39.52 4.85
N THR A 71 -3.81 -39.02 6.09
CA THR A 71 -3.56 -39.70 7.37
C THR A 71 -2.13 -40.03 7.84
N SER A 72 -1.93 -39.63 9.10
CA SER A 72 -1.26 -40.32 10.21
C SER A 72 0.20 -39.98 10.57
N ALA A 73 0.39 -39.94 11.88
CA ALA A 73 1.54 -39.46 12.64
C ALA A 73 2.64 -40.51 12.86
N SER A 74 3.88 -40.07 13.11
CA SER A 74 4.89 -40.62 14.06
C SER A 74 6.29 -40.02 13.73
N VAL A 75 6.96 -39.29 14.66
CA VAL A 75 7.94 -39.68 15.69
C VAL A 75 9.37 -40.01 15.19
N SER A 76 10.34 -39.19 15.65
CA SER A 76 11.80 -39.41 15.85
C SER A 76 12.68 -39.66 14.59
N SER A 77 13.90 -39.12 14.42
CA SER A 77 15.06 -39.15 15.33
C SER A 77 16.23 -38.25 14.88
N LYS A 78 16.94 -37.71 15.89
CA LYS A 78 18.37 -37.37 16.10
C LYS A 78 19.46 -37.68 15.03
N ARG A 79 20.44 -36.73 14.93
CA ARG A 79 21.94 -36.78 14.95
C ARG A 79 22.62 -36.00 13.79
N ALA A 80 23.38 -34.93 14.09
CA ALA A 80 24.85 -34.81 14.29
C ALA A 80 25.59 -34.48 12.97
N ILE A 81 26.02 -33.23 12.75
CA ILE A 81 27.39 -32.66 12.88
C ILE A 81 28.48 -33.58 12.30
N GLU A 82 29.13 -33.15 11.22
CA GLU A 82 30.60 -33.14 11.05
C GLU A 82 31.02 -31.95 10.18
N GLU A 83 32.11 -31.29 10.61
CA GLU A 83 32.88 -30.24 9.95
C GLU A 83 33.90 -30.90 9.02
N ASP A 84 34.29 -30.24 7.93
CA ASP A 84 35.60 -30.42 7.31
C ASP A 84 36.00 -29.13 6.57
N GLU A 85 37.14 -28.56 6.98
CA GLU A 85 37.91 -27.54 6.28
C GLU A 85 38.78 -28.20 5.19
N ASP A 86 38.97 -27.53 4.04
CA ASP A 86 40.31 -27.21 3.49
C ASP A 86 40.26 -26.48 2.13
N ASN A 87 40.91 -25.32 2.09
CA ASN A 87 41.80 -24.67 1.09
C ASN A 87 41.87 -25.27 -0.37
N GLU A 88 42.05 -24.57 -1.50
CA GLU A 88 42.81 -23.36 -1.84
C GLU A 88 42.64 -22.95 -3.35
N GLN A 89 42.55 -21.62 -3.62
CA GLN A 89 43.06 -20.79 -4.75
C GLN A 89 42.60 -20.80 -6.25
N ASN A 90 42.39 -19.54 -6.72
CA ASN A 90 42.65 -18.90 -8.05
C ASN A 90 41.58 -19.12 -9.16
N VAL A 91 41.04 -18.14 -9.92
CA VAL A 91 41.67 -17.03 -10.68
C VAL A 91 40.66 -15.90 -11.02
N LYS A 92 41.14 -14.65 -10.91
CA LYS A 92 40.66 -13.35 -11.45
C LYS A 92 39.42 -13.33 -12.37
N ARG A 93 38.38 -12.59 -11.94
CA ARG A 93 37.57 -11.77 -12.86
C ARG A 93 37.12 -10.50 -12.15
N VAL A 94 37.69 -9.38 -12.57
CA VAL A 94 37.28 -8.03 -12.17
C VAL A 94 35.82 -7.83 -12.58
N LYS A 95 34.93 -7.66 -11.61
CA LYS A 95 33.59 -7.11 -11.82
C LYS A 95 33.40 -6.01 -10.78
N LEU A 96 33.22 -4.81 -11.32
CA LEU A 96 33.00 -3.56 -10.62
C LEU A 96 31.93 -3.76 -9.53
N GLU A 97 32.36 -3.79 -8.27
CA GLU A 97 31.47 -3.81 -7.12
C GLU A 97 30.96 -2.39 -6.92
N THR A 98 29.70 -2.18 -7.28
CA THR A 98 28.93 -1.05 -6.77
C THR A 98 28.87 -1.23 -5.26
N SER A 99 29.40 -0.27 -4.51
CA SER A 99 29.30 -0.24 -3.05
C SER A 99 27.82 -0.24 -2.66
N GLU A 100 27.31 -1.39 -2.22
CA GLU A 100 25.99 -1.48 -1.60
C GLU A 100 26.04 -0.70 -0.29
N ASP A 101 25.52 0.53 -0.32
CA ASP A 101 25.37 1.34 0.88
C ASP A 101 24.38 0.65 1.83
N SER A 102 24.79 0.52 3.09
CA SER A 102 24.06 -0.15 4.17
C SER A 102 22.66 0.42 4.39
N SER A 103 22.38 1.63 3.87
CA SER A 103 21.11 2.35 3.98
C SER A 103 19.95 1.72 3.21
N THR A 104 20.21 0.96 2.14
CA THR A 104 19.15 0.43 1.25
C THR A 104 18.68 -0.99 1.62
N LYS A 105 19.32 -1.62 2.60
CA LYS A 105 19.06 -3.00 2.98
C LYS A 105 17.71 -3.12 3.69
N GLY A 106 16.75 -3.82 3.07
CA GLY A 106 15.43 -4.08 3.64
C GLY A 106 14.31 -3.15 3.15
N LEU A 107 14.60 -2.28 2.18
CA LEU A 107 13.58 -1.51 1.47
C LEU A 107 12.77 -2.40 0.52
N THR A 108 11.49 -2.09 0.40
CA THR A 108 10.62 -2.68 -0.63
C THR A 108 10.59 -1.76 -1.85
N TYR A 109 10.49 -2.32 -3.06
CA TYR A 109 10.50 -1.56 -4.31
C TYR A 109 9.31 -1.92 -5.21
N MET A 110 8.79 -0.93 -5.95
CA MET A 110 7.89 -1.11 -7.10
C MET A 110 8.57 -0.53 -8.34
N GLY A 111 9.23 -1.39 -9.12
CA GLY A 111 10.11 -0.94 -10.20
C GLY A 111 11.37 -0.32 -9.62
N ASP A 112 11.68 0.92 -10.00
CA ASP A 112 12.81 1.71 -9.51
C ASP A 112 12.44 2.65 -8.34
N ALA A 113 11.18 2.65 -7.90
CA ALA A 113 10.71 3.46 -6.78
C ALA A 113 10.68 2.66 -5.47
N VAL A 114 11.12 3.28 -4.38
CA VAL A 114 11.03 2.72 -3.03
C VAL A 114 9.58 2.78 -2.57
N VAL A 115 9.13 1.77 -1.83
CA VAL A 115 7.78 1.70 -1.26
C VAL A 115 7.82 2.06 0.21
N VAL A 116 6.89 2.92 0.64
CA VAL A 116 6.65 3.23 2.05
C VAL A 116 5.16 3.21 2.35
N TYR A 117 4.83 2.80 3.57
CA TYR A 117 3.47 2.82 4.10
C TYR A 117 3.38 3.79 5.26
N THR A 118 2.33 4.60 5.29
CA THR A 118 2.09 5.59 6.34
C THR A 118 0.68 5.46 6.89
N ASP A 119 0.54 5.66 8.20
CA ASP A 119 -0.75 5.66 8.88
C ASP A 119 -0.76 6.71 10.00
N GLY A 120 -1.92 7.33 10.21
CA GLY A 120 -2.15 8.30 11.26
C GLY A 120 -3.38 7.95 12.08
N CYS A 121 -3.21 7.79 13.39
CA CYS A 121 -4.34 7.47 14.28
C CYS A 121 -4.64 8.60 15.25
N CYS A 122 -5.90 8.75 15.65
CA CYS A 122 -6.30 9.60 16.76
C CYS A 122 -7.42 9.00 17.60
N THR A 123 -7.10 8.63 18.83
CA THR A 123 -8.09 8.22 19.83
C THR A 123 -8.86 9.44 20.34
N LYS A 124 -10.17 9.29 20.57
CA LYS A 124 -11.07 10.37 21.00
C LYS A 124 -11.01 11.60 20.08
N ASN A 125 -10.85 11.39 18.77
CA ASN A 125 -10.81 12.46 17.78
C ASN A 125 -12.02 13.42 17.91
N GLY A 126 -11.76 14.73 17.95
CA GLY A 126 -12.79 15.76 18.14
C GLY A 126 -13.36 15.87 19.55
N ARG A 127 -12.81 15.15 20.54
CA ARG A 127 -13.26 15.19 21.95
C ARG A 127 -12.10 15.55 22.89
N HIS A 128 -12.45 15.92 24.12
CA HIS A 128 -11.47 16.17 25.16
C HIS A 128 -10.62 14.92 25.45
N GLY A 129 -9.30 15.13 25.61
CA GLY A 129 -8.34 14.05 25.80
C GLY A 129 -7.98 13.28 24.52
N ALA A 130 -8.16 13.89 23.35
CA ALA A 130 -7.69 13.35 22.08
C ALA A 130 -6.18 13.07 22.12
N ARG A 131 -5.75 11.91 21.61
CA ARG A 131 -4.34 11.52 21.51
C ARG A 131 -4.10 10.91 20.14
N ALA A 132 -3.15 11.48 19.42
CA ALA A 132 -2.80 11.07 18.07
C ALA A 132 -1.37 10.55 17.98
N GLY A 133 -1.14 9.65 17.03
CA GLY A 133 0.16 9.07 16.72
C GLY A 133 0.33 8.90 15.22
N ILE A 134 1.57 8.85 14.78
CA ILE A 134 1.97 8.61 13.40
C ILE A 134 2.76 7.32 13.29
N GLY A 135 2.63 6.64 12.15
CA GLY A 135 3.39 5.46 11.80
C GLY A 135 3.96 5.57 10.39
N VAL A 136 5.22 5.19 10.23
CA VAL A 136 5.86 5.01 8.92
C VAL A 136 6.54 3.65 8.89
N TYR A 137 6.32 2.91 7.82
CA TYR A 137 6.83 1.56 7.62
C TYR A 137 7.46 1.40 6.24
N TRP A 138 8.76 1.10 6.23
CA TRP A 138 9.61 0.93 5.05
C TRP A 138 9.84 -0.54 4.68
N GLY A 139 9.68 -1.44 5.65
CA GLY A 139 9.90 -2.87 5.48
C GLY A 139 10.16 -3.59 6.81
N PRO A 140 10.22 -4.93 6.80
CA PRO A 140 10.42 -5.71 8.03
C PRO A 140 11.71 -5.32 8.74
N ASN A 141 11.62 -4.93 10.01
CA ASN A 141 12.75 -4.51 10.85
C ASN A 141 13.61 -3.38 10.27
N HIS A 142 13.07 -2.56 9.34
CA HIS A 142 13.81 -1.44 8.78
C HIS A 142 14.07 -0.37 9.87
N PRO A 143 15.29 0.16 10.00
CA PRO A 143 15.67 1.08 11.08
C PRO A 143 14.91 2.42 11.05
N LEU A 144 14.33 2.79 9.91
CA LEU A 144 13.50 4.00 9.77
C LEU A 144 12.01 3.78 10.06
N ASN A 145 11.60 2.57 10.41
CA ASN A 145 10.24 2.36 10.89
C ASN A 145 10.02 3.18 12.16
N VAL A 146 8.98 4.00 12.19
CA VAL A 146 8.67 4.86 13.34
C VAL A 146 7.24 4.65 13.82
N SER A 147 7.07 4.75 15.13
CA SER A 147 5.78 4.88 15.79
C SER A 147 5.91 5.97 16.84
N GLU A 148 5.40 7.15 16.52
CA GLU A 148 5.67 8.37 17.27
C GLU A 148 4.36 9.05 17.70
N ARG A 149 4.41 9.76 18.82
CA ARG A 149 3.28 10.59 19.25
C ARG A 149 3.23 11.87 18.42
N LEU A 150 2.06 12.21 17.89
CA LEU A 150 1.86 13.48 17.19
C LEU A 150 2.06 14.65 18.18
N SER A 151 2.98 15.57 17.86
CA SER A 151 3.15 16.83 18.59
C SER A 151 2.04 17.82 18.22
N GLY A 152 1.65 18.77 19.09
CA GLY A 152 0.68 19.82 18.74
C GLY A 152 -0.80 19.36 18.68
N ARG A 153 -1.58 19.87 17.70
CA ARG A 153 -3.03 19.60 17.56
C ARG A 153 -3.32 18.11 17.31
N GLN A 154 -4.11 17.49 18.18
CA GLN A 154 -4.42 16.06 18.16
C GLN A 154 -5.68 15.76 17.33
N THR A 155 -5.52 15.51 16.03
CA THR A 155 -6.64 15.09 15.15
C THR A 155 -6.19 13.98 14.21
N ASN A 156 -7.15 13.18 13.72
CA ASN A 156 -6.82 12.12 12.75
C ASN A 156 -6.21 12.70 11.48
N GLN A 157 -6.87 13.69 10.87
CA GLN A 157 -6.41 14.33 9.64
C GLN A 157 -4.98 14.85 9.72
N ARG A 158 -4.59 15.43 10.86
CA ARG A 158 -3.23 15.92 11.04
C ARG A 158 -2.23 14.80 11.27
N ALA A 159 -2.63 13.72 11.95
CA ALA A 159 -1.80 12.53 12.09
C ALA A 159 -1.46 11.92 10.72
N GLU A 160 -2.47 11.77 9.86
CA GLU A 160 -2.29 11.24 8.49
C GLU A 160 -1.34 12.10 7.65
N LEU A 161 -1.50 13.43 7.69
CA LEU A 161 -0.62 14.34 6.96
C LEU A 161 0.81 14.31 7.50
N GLN A 162 0.98 14.32 8.83
CA GLN A 162 2.30 14.34 9.44
C GLN A 162 3.02 12.99 9.30
N ALA A 163 2.29 11.87 9.24
CA ALA A 163 2.88 10.57 8.90
C ALA A 163 3.46 10.58 7.48
N ALA A 164 2.74 11.17 6.52
CA ALA A 164 3.23 11.32 5.16
C ALA A 164 4.43 12.29 5.08
N CYS A 165 4.37 13.45 5.75
CA CYS A 165 5.53 14.36 5.83
C CYS A 165 6.76 13.64 6.40
N ARG A 166 6.59 12.89 7.48
CA ARG A 166 7.68 12.16 8.13
C ARG A 166 8.33 11.15 7.18
N ALA A 167 7.54 10.45 6.37
CA ALA A 167 8.06 9.52 5.36
C ALA A 167 8.84 10.24 4.25
N LEU A 168 8.36 11.39 3.76
CA LEU A 168 9.08 12.17 2.75
C LEU A 168 10.40 12.75 3.29
N GLU A 169 10.39 13.26 4.53
CA GLU A 169 11.61 13.72 5.21
C GLU A 169 12.65 12.59 5.32
N GLN A 170 12.23 11.39 5.74
CA GLN A 170 13.11 10.21 5.78
C GLN A 170 13.65 9.85 4.39
N ALA A 171 12.82 9.92 3.35
CA ALA A 171 13.25 9.65 1.97
C ALA A 171 14.36 10.60 1.53
N ILE A 172 14.20 11.90 1.80
CA ILE A 172 15.19 12.94 1.47
C ILE A 172 16.49 12.72 2.25
N GLU A 173 16.40 12.41 3.55
CA GLU A 173 17.56 12.10 4.39
C GLU A 173 18.35 10.87 3.90
N MET A 174 17.68 9.93 3.22
CA MET A 174 18.27 8.75 2.61
C MET A 174 18.73 8.92 1.15
N ASP A 175 18.58 10.12 0.58
CA ASP A 175 18.82 10.37 -0.85
C ASP A 175 17.95 9.48 -1.79
N ILE A 176 16.73 9.14 -1.34
CA ILE A 176 15.73 8.44 -2.17
C ILE A 176 14.95 9.46 -2.98
N GLN A 177 15.02 9.38 -4.30
CA GLN A 177 14.35 10.34 -5.19
C GLN A 177 12.94 9.88 -5.65
N LYS A 178 12.71 8.57 -5.75
CA LYS A 178 11.46 7.98 -6.29
C LYS A 178 10.75 7.16 -5.24
N LEU A 179 9.49 7.51 -4.97
CA LEU A 179 8.73 6.93 -3.87
C LEU A 179 7.33 6.52 -4.31
N VAL A 180 6.88 5.34 -3.89
CA VAL A 180 5.46 4.96 -3.88
C VAL A 180 5.00 4.98 -2.43
N LEU A 181 4.17 5.96 -2.09
CA LEU A 181 3.67 6.17 -0.73
C LEU A 181 2.24 5.62 -0.63
N TYR A 182 2.05 4.61 0.20
CA TYR A 182 0.74 4.05 0.53
C TYR A 182 0.18 4.65 1.82
N THR A 183 -1.04 5.18 1.74
CA THR A 183 -1.87 5.62 2.87
C THR A 183 -3.32 5.29 2.58
N ASP A 184 -4.13 5.05 3.60
CA ASP A 184 -5.59 4.91 3.46
C ASP A 184 -6.33 6.26 3.56
N SER A 185 -5.61 7.34 3.89
CA SER A 185 -6.16 8.70 4.00
C SER A 185 -6.43 9.31 2.62
N LYS A 186 -7.67 9.13 2.15
CA LYS A 186 -8.18 9.88 0.99
C LYS A 186 -8.11 11.40 1.18
N PHE A 187 -8.13 11.89 2.43
CA PHE A 187 -7.97 13.31 2.71
C PHE A 187 -6.58 13.80 2.34
N THR A 188 -5.55 13.05 2.73
CA THR A 188 -4.16 13.32 2.37
C THR A 188 -3.97 13.21 0.86
N ILE A 189 -4.38 12.10 0.26
CA ILE A 189 -4.22 11.84 -1.19
C ILE A 189 -4.91 12.92 -2.02
N ASN A 190 -6.18 13.21 -1.78
CA ASN A 190 -6.89 14.22 -2.57
C ASN A 190 -6.35 15.63 -2.29
N GLY A 191 -5.92 15.89 -1.06
CA GLY A 191 -5.32 17.15 -0.68
C GLY A 191 -4.10 17.46 -1.52
N ILE A 192 -3.11 16.58 -1.47
CA ILE A 192 -1.82 16.78 -2.15
C ILE A 192 -1.93 16.67 -3.67
N THR A 193 -2.71 15.72 -4.20
CA THR A 193 -2.78 15.50 -5.66
C THR A 193 -3.70 16.50 -6.39
N SER A 194 -4.69 17.07 -5.70
CA SER A 194 -5.78 17.84 -6.32
C SER A 194 -6.09 19.18 -5.66
N TRP A 195 -6.24 19.24 -4.33
CA TRP A 195 -6.76 20.45 -3.67
C TRP A 195 -5.72 21.55 -3.51
N VAL A 196 -4.48 21.20 -3.15
CA VAL A 196 -3.40 22.16 -2.89
C VAL A 196 -3.13 23.06 -4.10
N LYS A 197 -3.25 22.55 -5.33
CA LYS A 197 -3.17 23.33 -6.58
C LYS A 197 -4.15 24.52 -6.60
N ASN A 198 -5.38 24.29 -6.15
CA ASN A 198 -6.39 25.35 -6.08
C ASN A 198 -6.21 26.23 -4.85
N TRP A 199 -5.76 25.67 -3.72
CA TRP A 199 -5.53 26.44 -2.50
C TRP A 199 -4.35 27.41 -2.62
N LYS A 200 -3.27 27.01 -3.29
CA LYS A 200 -2.13 27.89 -3.60
C LYS A 200 -2.58 29.13 -4.39
N THR A 201 -3.51 28.97 -5.34
CA THR A 201 -3.99 30.07 -6.20
C THR A 201 -5.06 30.95 -5.55
N ASN A 202 -5.82 30.42 -4.59
CA ASN A 202 -6.93 31.14 -3.96
C ASN A 202 -6.60 31.69 -2.55
N GLY A 203 -5.33 31.69 -2.16
CA GLY A 203 -4.88 32.18 -0.85
C GLY A 203 -5.29 31.28 0.31
N TRP A 204 -5.38 29.96 0.08
CA TRP A 204 -5.73 28.93 1.08
C TRP A 204 -7.12 29.10 1.70
N ARG A 205 -8.11 29.37 0.85
CA ARG A 205 -9.51 29.52 1.26
C ARG A 205 -10.39 28.38 0.77
N LEU A 206 -11.35 27.99 1.59
CA LEU A 206 -12.42 27.06 1.26
C LEU A 206 -13.47 27.76 0.40
N LYS A 207 -14.24 26.99 -0.38
CA LYS A 207 -15.36 27.51 -1.16
C LYS A 207 -16.43 28.20 -0.31
N THR A 208 -16.51 27.83 0.97
CA THR A 208 -17.41 28.41 1.97
C THR A 208 -16.87 29.72 2.56
N GLY A 209 -15.69 30.19 2.16
CA GLY A 209 -15.06 31.43 2.62
C GLY A 209 -14.10 31.27 3.81
N GLY A 210 -14.20 30.17 4.55
CA GLY A 210 -13.31 29.86 5.68
C GLY A 210 -11.87 29.53 5.23
N GLU A 211 -10.92 29.58 6.16
CA GLU A 211 -9.53 29.18 5.91
C GLU A 211 -9.38 27.65 5.93
N VAL A 212 -8.40 27.14 5.19
CA VAL A 212 -8.06 25.71 5.24
C VAL A 212 -7.38 25.40 6.58
N VAL A 213 -8.07 24.66 7.44
CA VAL A 213 -7.61 24.35 8.82
C VAL A 213 -6.26 23.62 8.90
N ASN A 214 -5.95 22.82 7.88
CA ASN A 214 -4.69 22.06 7.76
C ASN A 214 -3.72 22.73 6.77
N LYS A 215 -3.83 24.04 6.55
CA LYS A 215 -2.98 24.79 5.63
C LYS A 215 -1.50 24.50 5.87
N ASP A 216 -1.01 24.69 7.09
CA ASP A 216 0.42 24.54 7.40
C ASP A 216 0.90 23.09 7.18
N ASP A 217 0.08 22.10 7.53
CA ASP A 217 0.38 20.68 7.31
C ASP A 217 0.51 20.36 5.81
N PHE A 218 -0.41 20.89 4.98
CA PHE A 218 -0.39 20.70 3.53
C PHE A 218 0.71 21.48 2.83
N GLN A 219 1.04 22.70 3.29
CA GLN A 219 2.15 23.48 2.74
C GLN A 219 3.45 22.70 2.88
N LYS A 220 3.73 22.21 4.10
CA LYS A 220 4.90 21.38 4.36
C LYS A 220 4.92 20.12 3.51
N LEU A 221 3.79 19.40 3.42
CA LEU A 221 3.74 18.18 2.62
C LEU A 221 4.00 18.45 1.13
N ASP A 222 3.48 19.56 0.61
CA ASP A 222 3.61 19.95 -0.79
C ASP A 222 5.03 20.41 -1.14
N GLU A 223 5.71 21.12 -0.23
CA GLU A 223 7.14 21.44 -0.35
C GLU A 223 7.99 20.17 -0.45
N LEU A 224 7.79 19.21 0.47
CA LEU A 224 8.50 17.92 0.44
C LEU A 224 8.16 17.09 -0.81
N ASN A 225 6.91 17.16 -1.28
CA ASN A 225 6.46 16.46 -2.48
C ASN A 225 7.04 17.07 -3.76
N GLU A 226 7.45 18.35 -3.77
CA GLU A 226 8.11 18.98 -4.92
C GLU A 226 9.59 18.54 -5.05
N GLU A 227 10.22 18.10 -3.96
CA GLU A 227 11.60 17.58 -3.95
C GLU A 227 11.74 16.12 -4.42
N LEU A 228 10.62 15.39 -4.46
CA LEU A 228 10.59 13.94 -4.69
C LEU A 228 9.65 13.57 -5.85
N ASP A 229 9.97 12.49 -6.58
CA ASP A 229 9.03 11.85 -7.50
C ASP A 229 8.14 10.87 -6.73
N VAL A 230 7.06 11.41 -6.12
CA VAL A 230 6.14 10.65 -5.27
C VAL A 230 4.89 10.22 -6.05
N LYS A 231 4.62 8.92 -6.00
CA LYS A 231 3.35 8.32 -6.43
C LYS A 231 2.50 7.97 -5.21
N TRP A 232 1.28 8.50 -5.20
CA TRP A 232 0.25 8.32 -4.17
C TRP A 232 -0.82 7.32 -4.60
#